data_AF-A0A4R1FMU8-F1
#
_entry.id   AF-A0A4R1FMU8-F1
#
_cell.length_a   1.000
_cell.length_b   1.000
_cell.length_c   1.000
_cell.angle_alpha   90.00
_cell.angle_beta   90.00
_cell.angle_gamma   90.00
#
_symmetry.space_group_name_H-M   'P 1'
#
loop_
_entity.id
_entity.type
_entity.pdbx_description
1 polymer ?
#
loop_
_entity_poly.entity_id
_entity_poly.type
_entity_poly.pdbx_seq_one_letter_code
_entity_poly.pdbx_strand_id
1 'polypeptide(L)'
;MTSEGQVKRNRQILLAVSAVIGSCVLVVVFVVGMWAWATWGEDPYRDDQTSPEETAEAAEVLQQRVSAEERSEQVVEISKALQEAASAVSPATQWTVRDIHEPPRQCVAPFDRTYGHLGRLTYSTSQSPIPEQLWPQYYDRIRALIAPLGLETEFKDHTVRSAKYPEVPAITVIDRADGTRISVYNSAATAYKAAGTTISANIGCHLPANKYSSPIR
;
A
#
# COMPACT_ATOMS: atom_id res chain seq x y z
N MET A 1 -26.56 24.58 80.04
CA MET A 1 -25.32 24.66 79.24
C MET A 1 -25.33 23.51 78.23
N THR A 2 -25.88 23.69 77.02
CA THR A 2 -25.85 22.63 75.96
C THR A 2 -26.25 23.13 74.56
N SER A 3 -26.79 24.35 74.39
CA SER A 3 -27.34 24.81 73.10
C SER A 3 -26.26 25.33 72.12
N GLU A 4 -25.23 26.03 72.60
CA GLU A 4 -24.27 26.71 71.73
C GLU A 4 -23.26 25.76 71.04
N GLY A 5 -22.99 24.61 71.65
CA GLY A 5 -22.08 23.59 71.09
C GLY A 5 -22.69 22.82 69.92
N GLN A 6 -24.01 22.59 69.93
CA GLN A 6 -24.71 21.88 68.85
C GLN A 6 -24.76 22.69 67.55
N VAL A 7 -24.96 24.01 67.66
CA VAL A 7 -25.05 24.90 66.50
C VAL A 7 -23.70 24.99 65.76
N LYS A 8 -22.58 25.09 66.49
CA LYS A 8 -21.23 25.12 65.88
C LYS A 8 -20.90 23.79 65.18
N ARG A 9 -21.27 22.66 65.78
CA ARG A 9 -21.03 21.33 65.20
C ARG A 9 -21.85 21.10 63.93
N ASN A 10 -23.12 21.51 63.91
CA ASN A 10 -23.99 21.39 62.73
C ASN A 10 -23.50 22.27 61.57
N ARG A 11 -22.99 23.47 61.86
CA ARG A 11 -22.43 24.37 60.83
C ARG A 11 -21.11 23.83 60.24
N GLN A 12 -20.27 23.20 61.05
CA GLN A 12 -19.05 22.53 60.56
C GLN A 12 -19.36 21.30 59.69
N ILE A 13 -20.38 20.51 60.05
CA ILE A 13 -20.82 19.36 59.25
C ILE A 13 -21.40 19.81 57.90
N LEU A 14 -22.24 20.85 57.89
CA LEU A 14 -22.79 21.42 56.64
C LEU A 14 -21.71 21.94 55.69
N LEU A 15 -20.69 22.62 56.21
CA LEU A 15 -19.55 23.11 55.42
C LEU A 15 -18.67 21.97 54.89
N ALA A 16 -18.47 20.91 55.68
CA ALA A 16 -17.72 19.74 55.24
C ALA A 16 -18.48 18.96 54.14
N VAL A 17 -19.79 18.79 54.28
CA VAL A 17 -20.62 18.13 53.28
C VAL A 17 -20.68 18.93 51.98
N SER A 18 -20.80 20.26 52.05
CA SER A 18 -20.79 21.10 50.84
C SER A 18 -19.43 21.08 50.11
N ALA A 19 -18.32 21.02 50.86
CA ALA A 19 -16.98 20.91 50.29
C ALA A 19 -16.77 19.56 49.58
N VAL A 20 -17.25 18.46 50.16
CA VAL A 20 -17.16 17.12 49.56
C VAL A 20 -18.02 17.03 48.30
N ILE A 21 -19.26 17.53 48.33
CA ILE A 21 -20.13 17.53 47.14
C ILE A 21 -19.55 18.40 46.02
N GLY A 22 -19.04 19.59 46.34
CA GLY A 22 -18.37 20.45 45.37
C GLY A 22 -17.13 19.79 44.74
N SER A 23 -16.35 19.06 45.54
CA SER A 23 -15.19 18.30 45.06
C SER A 23 -15.60 17.14 44.14
N CYS A 24 -16.65 16.39 44.48
CA CYS A 24 -17.15 15.31 43.62
C CYS A 24 -17.66 15.83 42.27
N VAL A 25 -18.37 16.95 42.25
CA VAL A 25 -18.86 17.56 40.99
C VAL A 25 -17.70 18.02 40.12
N LEU A 26 -16.66 18.65 40.71
CA LEU A 26 -15.47 19.05 39.97
C LEU A 26 -14.71 17.85 39.38
N VAL A 27 -14.57 16.76 40.12
CA VAL A 27 -13.94 15.53 39.63
C VAL A 27 -14.73 14.94 38.46
N VAL A 28 -16.06 14.87 38.56
CA VAL A 28 -16.90 14.37 37.46
C VAL A 28 -16.78 15.26 36.21
N VAL A 29 -16.85 16.58 36.37
CA VAL A 29 -16.69 17.52 35.24
C VAL A 29 -15.30 17.39 34.61
N PHE A 30 -14.25 17.23 35.42
CA PHE A 30 -12.89 17.06 34.93
C PHE A 30 -12.72 15.74 34.18
N VAL A 31 -13.25 14.63 34.71
CA VAL A 31 -13.19 13.31 34.06
C VAL A 31 -14.00 13.30 32.77
N VAL A 32 -15.21 13.87 32.75
CA VAL A 32 -16.04 13.97 31.54
C VAL A 32 -15.40 14.91 30.52
N GLY A 33 -14.83 16.04 30.95
CA GLY A 33 -14.10 16.97 30.08
C GLY A 33 -12.87 16.33 29.45
N MET A 34 -12.09 15.56 30.23
CA MET A 34 -10.97 14.76 29.71
C MET A 34 -11.44 13.68 28.75
N TRP A 35 -12.53 12.97 29.06
CA TRP A 35 -13.08 11.94 28.18
C TRP A 35 -13.60 12.52 26.88
N ALA A 36 -14.34 13.63 26.94
CA ALA A 36 -14.82 14.33 25.75
C ALA A 36 -13.65 14.86 24.92
N TRP A 37 -12.64 15.48 25.54
CA TRP A 37 -11.45 15.96 24.83
C TRP A 37 -10.64 14.81 24.21
N ALA A 38 -10.49 13.68 24.91
CA ALA A 38 -9.79 12.51 24.39
C ALA A 38 -10.55 11.76 23.28
N THR A 39 -11.87 11.91 23.20
CA THR A 39 -12.70 11.24 22.17
C THR A 39 -13.14 12.17 21.04
N TRP A 40 -13.13 13.49 21.24
CA TRP A 40 -13.48 14.51 20.25
C TRP A 40 -12.26 15.29 19.75
N GLY A 41 -11.09 15.11 20.35
CA GLY A 41 -9.83 15.51 19.74
C GLY A 41 -9.74 14.81 18.39
N GLU A 42 -9.70 15.62 17.34
CA GLU A 42 -9.61 15.24 15.92
C GLU A 42 -8.84 13.93 15.79
N ASP A 43 -9.53 12.85 15.45
CA ASP A 43 -8.87 11.60 15.08
C ASP A 43 -8.03 11.94 13.85
N PRO A 44 -6.69 12.03 13.95
CA PRO A 44 -5.87 12.51 12.85
C PRO A 44 -5.97 11.58 11.62
N TYR A 45 -6.56 10.40 11.79
CA TYR A 45 -6.84 9.44 10.72
C TYR A 45 -8.17 9.68 9.99
N ARG A 46 -9.07 10.55 10.49
CA ARG A 46 -10.33 10.90 9.80
C ARG A 46 -10.13 11.92 8.69
N ASP A 47 -9.18 12.84 8.85
CA ASP A 47 -8.88 13.86 7.83
C ASP A 47 -8.18 13.26 6.60
N ASP A 48 -7.57 12.08 6.75
CA ASP A 48 -6.95 11.32 5.66
C ASP A 48 -7.94 10.43 4.88
N GLN A 49 -9.21 10.33 5.32
CA GLN A 49 -10.20 9.50 4.62
C GLN A 49 -10.79 10.26 3.44
N THR A 50 -10.81 9.57 2.29
CA THR A 50 -11.44 10.08 1.08
C THR A 50 -12.90 10.44 1.34
N SER A 51 -13.32 11.62 0.88
CA SER A 51 -14.69 12.10 1.05
C SER A 51 -15.69 11.20 0.30
N PRO A 52 -17.00 11.23 0.63
CA PRO A 52 -17.99 10.43 -0.09
C PRO A 52 -18.06 10.75 -1.59
N GLU A 53 -17.87 12.02 -1.96
CA GLU A 53 -17.87 12.47 -3.36
C GLU A 53 -16.63 11.92 -4.10
N GLU A 54 -15.43 12.12 -3.57
CA GLU A 54 -14.20 11.55 -4.13
C GLU A 54 -14.24 10.01 -4.17
N THR A 55 -14.89 9.37 -3.21
CA THR A 55 -15.06 7.91 -3.19
C THR A 55 -15.95 7.45 -4.34
N ALA A 56 -17.02 8.18 -4.65
CA ALA A 56 -17.90 7.88 -5.77
C ALA A 56 -17.16 8.04 -7.10
N GLU A 57 -16.40 9.14 -7.26
CA GLU A 57 -15.55 9.35 -8.45
C GLU A 57 -14.50 8.24 -8.60
N ALA A 58 -13.81 7.89 -7.50
CA ALA A 58 -12.83 6.81 -7.49
C ALA A 58 -13.45 5.45 -7.86
N ALA A 59 -14.66 5.18 -7.39
CA ALA A 59 -15.39 3.97 -7.74
C ALA A 59 -15.75 3.92 -9.24
N GLU A 60 -16.18 5.03 -9.84
CA GLU A 60 -16.43 5.12 -11.28
C GLU A 60 -15.15 4.86 -12.08
N VAL A 61 -14.00 5.44 -11.65
CA VAL A 61 -12.69 5.17 -12.26
C VAL A 61 -12.36 3.68 -12.21
N LEU A 62 -12.57 3.01 -11.08
CA LEU A 62 -12.30 1.57 -10.97
C LEU A 62 -13.25 0.72 -11.82
N GLN A 63 -14.51 1.12 -11.96
CA GLN A 63 -15.48 0.41 -12.82
C GLN A 63 -15.14 0.48 -14.31
N GLN A 64 -14.40 1.51 -14.74
CA GLN A 64 -13.91 1.65 -16.11
C GLN A 64 -12.66 0.80 -16.40
N ARG A 65 -11.98 0.31 -15.36
CA ARG A 65 -10.81 -0.57 -15.51
C ARG A 65 -11.25 -2.02 -15.72
N VAL A 66 -10.37 -2.82 -16.32
CA VAL A 66 -10.50 -4.28 -16.33
C VAL A 66 -10.45 -4.84 -14.90
N SER A 67 -10.98 -6.05 -14.73
CA SER A 67 -11.04 -6.71 -13.41
C SER A 67 -9.65 -6.97 -12.85
N ALA A 68 -9.55 -7.12 -11.54
CA ALA A 68 -8.30 -7.49 -10.89
C ALA A 68 -7.75 -8.82 -11.43
N GLU A 69 -8.65 -9.79 -11.69
CA GLU A 69 -8.32 -11.09 -12.26
C GLU A 69 -7.77 -10.96 -13.69
N GLU A 70 -8.48 -10.25 -14.56
CA GLU A 70 -8.04 -10.03 -15.95
C GLU A 70 -6.73 -9.24 -16.02
N ARG A 71 -6.59 -8.20 -15.18
CA ARG A 71 -5.35 -7.45 -15.10
C ARG A 71 -4.20 -8.34 -14.65
N SER A 72 -4.47 -9.28 -13.76
CA SER A 72 -3.46 -10.21 -13.26
C SER A 72 -2.93 -11.11 -14.36
N GLU A 73 -3.81 -11.63 -15.20
CA GLU A 73 -3.44 -12.44 -16.37
C GLU A 73 -2.59 -11.63 -17.35
N GLN A 74 -2.97 -10.38 -17.66
CA GLN A 74 -2.16 -9.50 -18.51
C GLN A 74 -0.75 -9.29 -17.97
N VAL A 75 -0.62 -9.07 -16.66
CA VAL A 75 0.69 -8.86 -16.00
C VAL A 75 1.54 -10.13 -16.00
N VAL A 76 0.92 -11.31 -15.84
CA VAL A 76 1.60 -12.61 -15.96
C VAL A 76 2.16 -12.77 -17.37
N GLU A 77 1.38 -12.48 -18.40
CA GLU A 77 1.80 -12.59 -19.80
C GLU A 77 2.94 -11.62 -20.14
N ILE A 78 2.85 -10.37 -19.69
CA ILE A 78 3.97 -9.41 -19.84
C ILE A 78 5.21 -9.94 -19.12
N SER A 79 5.06 -10.47 -17.90
CA SER A 79 6.18 -11.03 -17.14
C SER A 79 6.84 -12.23 -17.83
N LYS A 80 6.08 -13.04 -18.57
CA LYS A 80 6.63 -14.12 -19.42
C LYS A 80 7.40 -13.56 -20.61
N ALA A 81 6.84 -12.58 -21.32
CA ALA A 81 7.53 -11.93 -22.45
C ALA A 81 8.86 -11.28 -22.03
N LEU A 82 8.94 -10.71 -20.83
CA LEU A 82 10.19 -10.19 -20.26
C LEU A 82 11.21 -11.30 -19.99
N GLN A 83 10.79 -12.46 -19.46
CA GLN A 83 11.66 -13.62 -19.27
C GLN A 83 12.23 -14.13 -20.60
N GLU A 84 11.39 -14.22 -21.63
CA GLU A 84 11.81 -14.63 -22.97
C GLU A 84 12.81 -13.65 -23.57
N ALA A 85 12.56 -12.34 -23.45
CA ALA A 85 13.49 -11.31 -23.90
C ALA A 85 14.85 -11.40 -23.18
N ALA A 86 14.84 -11.72 -21.89
CA ALA A 86 16.06 -11.93 -21.11
C ALA A 86 16.80 -13.20 -21.55
N SER A 87 16.09 -14.32 -21.72
CA SER A 87 16.68 -15.58 -22.21
C SER A 87 17.20 -15.44 -23.65
N ALA A 88 16.62 -14.55 -24.47
CA ALA A 88 17.12 -14.27 -25.81
C ALA A 88 18.47 -13.52 -25.82
N VAL A 89 18.72 -12.66 -24.83
CA VAL A 89 20.02 -11.97 -24.69
C VAL A 89 21.03 -12.80 -23.92
N SER A 90 20.58 -13.59 -22.95
CA SER A 90 21.41 -14.47 -22.13
C SER A 90 20.84 -15.89 -22.15
N PRO A 91 21.19 -16.73 -23.15
CA PRO A 91 20.60 -18.06 -23.33
C PRO A 91 20.87 -19.04 -22.18
N ALA A 92 21.88 -18.78 -21.35
CA ALA A 92 22.17 -19.58 -20.16
C ALA A 92 21.21 -19.29 -18.99
N THR A 93 20.34 -18.28 -19.11
CA THR A 93 19.39 -17.90 -18.07
C THR A 93 18.25 -18.91 -17.98
N GLN A 94 18.25 -19.69 -16.89
CA GLN A 94 17.13 -20.56 -16.52
C GLN A 94 16.29 -19.89 -15.45
N TRP A 95 14.97 -19.92 -15.61
CA TRP A 95 14.02 -19.25 -14.73
C TRP A 95 13.36 -20.21 -13.75
N THR A 96 13.17 -19.76 -12.52
CA THR A 96 12.24 -20.34 -11.55
C THR A 96 11.10 -19.36 -11.36
N VAL A 97 9.89 -19.75 -11.78
CA VAL A 97 8.67 -18.96 -11.61
C VAL A 97 7.99 -19.37 -10.30
N ARG A 98 7.55 -18.38 -9.53
CA ARG A 98 6.69 -18.58 -8.37
C ARG A 98 5.47 -17.67 -8.50
N ASP A 99 4.31 -18.28 -8.52
CA ASP A 99 3.05 -17.56 -8.41
C ASP A 99 2.89 -17.15 -6.95
N ILE A 100 2.99 -15.85 -6.69
CA ILE A 100 2.79 -15.30 -5.36
C ILE A 100 1.40 -14.71 -5.35
N HIS A 101 0.49 -15.36 -4.62
CA HIS A 101 -0.81 -14.79 -4.31
C HIS A 101 -0.72 -14.23 -2.88
N GLU A 102 -0.24 -12.99 -2.75
CA GLU A 102 -0.36 -12.28 -1.47
C GLU A 102 -1.85 -11.95 -1.23
N PRO A 103 -2.31 -11.96 0.04
CA PRO A 103 -3.67 -11.53 0.34
C PRO A 103 -3.87 -10.10 -0.19
N PRO A 104 -5.05 -9.81 -0.80
CA PRO A 104 -5.31 -8.52 -1.41
C PRO A 104 -5.11 -7.41 -0.38
N ARG A 105 -4.29 -6.43 -0.73
CA ARG A 105 -4.09 -5.24 0.11
C ARG A 105 -5.13 -4.20 -0.24
N GLN A 106 -5.60 -3.47 0.75
CA GLN A 106 -6.51 -2.35 0.50
C GLN A 106 -5.80 -1.29 -0.33
N CYS A 107 -6.53 -0.66 -1.24
CA CYS A 107 -6.00 0.48 -1.97
C CYS A 107 -5.81 1.68 -1.02
N VAL A 108 -4.96 2.60 -1.44
CA VAL A 108 -4.77 3.89 -0.78
C VAL A 108 -5.74 4.93 -1.38
N ALA A 109 -5.86 6.09 -0.74
CA ALA A 109 -6.62 7.22 -1.29
C ALA A 109 -6.22 7.51 -2.76
N PRO A 110 -7.18 7.83 -3.64
CA PRO A 110 -8.61 8.04 -3.36
C PRO A 110 -9.46 6.75 -3.37
N PHE A 111 -8.85 5.57 -3.42
CA PHE A 111 -9.56 4.28 -3.57
C PHE A 111 -9.73 3.49 -2.26
N ASP A 112 -9.29 4.04 -1.13
CA ASP A 112 -9.26 3.43 0.21
C ASP A 112 -10.64 2.99 0.73
N ARG A 113 -11.70 3.64 0.24
CA ARG A 113 -13.10 3.31 0.59
C ARG A 113 -13.81 2.40 -0.42
N THR A 114 -13.07 1.83 -1.36
CA THR A 114 -13.59 0.89 -2.35
C THR A 114 -13.32 -0.58 -1.98
N TYR A 115 -13.93 -1.51 -2.70
CA TYR A 115 -13.53 -2.92 -2.71
C TYR A 115 -12.35 -3.19 -3.65
N GLY A 116 -11.75 -2.15 -4.21
CA GLY A 116 -10.51 -2.26 -4.96
C GLY A 116 -9.41 -2.86 -4.10
N HIS A 117 -8.54 -3.65 -4.72
CA HIS A 117 -7.36 -4.16 -4.06
C HIS A 117 -6.12 -4.08 -4.94
N LEU A 118 -4.98 -4.01 -4.25
CA LEU A 118 -3.64 -4.17 -4.81
C LEU A 118 -3.25 -5.64 -4.70
N GLY A 119 -2.52 -6.14 -5.68
CA GLY A 119 -2.08 -7.53 -5.73
C GLY A 119 -0.62 -7.63 -6.14
N ARG A 120 0.13 -8.49 -5.46
CA ARG A 120 1.38 -9.04 -5.99
C ARG A 120 1.04 -10.36 -6.65
N LEU A 121 1.61 -10.63 -7.83
CA LEU A 121 1.16 -11.74 -8.66
C LEU A 121 2.26 -12.72 -9.03
N THR A 122 3.38 -12.20 -9.51
CA THR A 122 4.42 -13.05 -10.10
C THR A 122 5.78 -12.64 -9.60
N TYR A 123 6.56 -13.67 -9.29
CA TYR A 123 7.95 -13.54 -8.90
C TYR A 123 8.77 -14.60 -9.63
N SER A 124 9.55 -14.17 -10.61
CA SER A 124 10.47 -15.04 -11.35
C SER A 124 11.90 -14.70 -10.96
N THR A 125 12.72 -15.70 -10.70
CA THR A 125 14.16 -15.52 -10.45
C THR A 125 14.96 -16.42 -11.36
N SER A 126 15.96 -15.87 -12.04
CA SER A 126 16.89 -16.67 -12.81
C SER A 126 17.99 -17.27 -11.95
N GLN A 127 18.56 -18.39 -12.39
CA GLN A 127 19.69 -19.06 -11.72
C GLN A 127 21.00 -18.26 -11.79
N SER A 128 21.13 -17.38 -12.79
CA SER A 128 22.28 -16.51 -12.99
C SER A 128 21.83 -15.12 -13.42
N PRO A 129 22.49 -14.05 -12.96
CA PRO A 129 22.14 -12.69 -13.35
C PRO A 129 22.46 -12.45 -14.83
N ILE A 130 21.63 -11.65 -15.51
CA ILE A 130 21.97 -11.11 -16.83
C ILE A 130 23.28 -10.33 -16.70
N PRO A 131 24.32 -10.66 -17.49
CA PRO A 131 25.58 -9.94 -17.48
C PRO A 131 25.40 -8.44 -17.73
N GLU A 132 26.12 -7.60 -17.00
CA GLU A 132 25.97 -6.14 -17.03
C GLU A 132 26.06 -5.57 -18.45
N GLN A 133 26.99 -6.09 -19.26
CA GLN A 133 27.19 -5.68 -20.66
C GLN A 133 26.00 -6.00 -21.59
N LEU A 134 25.09 -6.89 -21.20
CA LEU A 134 23.91 -7.26 -21.99
C LEU A 134 22.64 -6.49 -21.61
N TRP A 135 22.67 -5.71 -20.52
CA TRP A 135 21.52 -4.91 -20.09
C TRP A 135 21.06 -3.87 -21.11
N PRO A 136 21.94 -3.15 -21.84
CA PRO A 136 21.49 -2.24 -22.88
C PRO A 136 20.69 -2.95 -23.99
N GLN A 137 21.13 -4.15 -24.40
CA GLN A 137 20.41 -4.94 -25.40
C GLN A 137 19.07 -5.45 -24.85
N TYR A 138 19.06 -5.90 -23.60
CA TYR A 138 17.83 -6.33 -22.93
C TYR A 138 16.82 -5.19 -22.82
N TYR A 139 17.30 -3.99 -22.46
CA TYR A 139 16.50 -2.78 -22.41
C TYR A 139 15.79 -2.51 -23.74
N ASP A 140 16.52 -2.45 -24.85
CA ASP A 140 15.92 -2.14 -26.15
C ASP A 140 14.81 -3.13 -26.53
N ARG A 141 14.98 -4.41 -26.18
CA ARG A 141 13.94 -5.43 -26.38
C ARG A 141 12.71 -5.18 -25.52
N ILE A 142 12.89 -4.88 -24.22
CA ILE A 142 11.77 -4.57 -23.33
C ILE A 142 11.00 -3.35 -23.83
N ARG A 143 11.72 -2.28 -24.21
CA ARG A 143 11.10 -1.06 -24.74
C ARG A 143 10.26 -1.35 -25.98
N ALA A 144 10.77 -2.16 -26.91
CA ALA A 144 10.02 -2.56 -28.10
C ALA A 144 8.78 -3.41 -27.77
N LEU A 145 8.87 -4.28 -26.76
CA LEU A 145 7.76 -5.15 -26.32
C LEU A 145 6.59 -4.37 -25.71
N ILE A 146 6.88 -3.34 -24.91
CA ILE A 146 5.86 -2.62 -24.14
C ILE A 146 5.35 -1.35 -24.84
N ALA A 147 6.05 -0.84 -25.85
CA ALA A 147 5.61 0.33 -26.62
C ALA A 147 4.19 0.19 -27.21
N PRO A 148 3.77 -0.97 -27.78
CA PRO A 148 2.40 -1.15 -28.27
C PRO A 148 1.33 -1.14 -27.18
N LEU A 149 1.71 -1.37 -25.92
CA LEU A 149 0.79 -1.48 -24.79
C LEU A 149 0.48 -0.11 -24.15
N GLY A 150 1.09 0.98 -24.64
CA GLY A 150 0.92 2.32 -24.05
C GLY A 150 1.46 2.44 -22.62
N LEU A 151 2.24 1.46 -22.15
CA LEU A 151 2.85 1.48 -20.83
C LEU A 151 3.96 2.53 -20.82
N GLU A 152 3.69 3.64 -20.14
CA GLU A 152 4.67 4.70 -19.93
C GLU A 152 5.77 4.19 -19.02
N THR A 153 6.83 3.67 -19.62
CA THR A 153 8.03 3.34 -18.88
C THR A 153 8.54 4.58 -18.16
N GLU A 154 8.45 4.60 -16.84
CA GLU A 154 9.48 5.26 -16.04
C GLU A 154 10.78 4.49 -16.22
N PHE A 155 11.35 4.67 -17.41
CA PHE A 155 12.62 4.13 -17.77
C PHE A 155 13.67 4.94 -17.02
N LYS A 156 13.91 4.53 -15.78
CA LYS A 156 15.07 5.02 -15.07
C LYS A 156 16.27 4.32 -15.71
N ASP A 157 16.97 5.12 -16.50
CA ASP A 157 18.11 4.84 -17.36
C ASP A 157 19.14 3.86 -16.73
N HIS A 158 20.07 3.33 -17.53
CA HIS A 158 21.19 2.46 -17.10
C HIS A 158 22.08 3.10 -16.00
N THR A 159 21.83 4.36 -15.67
CA THR A 159 22.41 5.15 -14.60
C THR A 159 21.62 5.15 -13.28
N VAL A 160 20.41 4.58 -13.23
CA VAL A 160 19.55 4.53 -12.03
C VAL A 160 19.39 3.11 -11.49
N ARG A 161 20.50 2.62 -10.96
CA ARG A 161 20.65 2.25 -9.56
C ARG A 161 19.35 1.97 -8.78
N SER A 162 19.12 0.70 -8.41
CA SER A 162 18.03 0.35 -7.47
C SER A 162 18.09 1.28 -6.24
N ALA A 163 16.94 1.83 -5.83
CA ALA A 163 16.87 2.72 -4.66
C ALA A 163 17.45 2.05 -3.39
N LYS A 164 17.40 0.71 -3.35
CA LYS A 164 17.96 -0.10 -2.28
C LYS A 164 19.39 -0.59 -2.56
N TYR A 165 19.74 -0.80 -3.83
CA TYR A 165 21.04 -1.34 -4.27
C TYR A 165 21.55 -0.57 -5.48
N PRO A 166 22.17 0.59 -5.25
CA PRO A 166 22.47 1.51 -6.33
C PRO A 166 23.37 0.87 -7.41
N GLU A 167 24.28 0.00 -7.06
CA GLU A 167 25.19 -0.68 -8.00
C GLU A 167 24.53 -1.68 -8.96
N VAL A 168 23.22 -1.90 -8.87
CA VAL A 168 22.54 -2.96 -9.63
C VAL A 168 21.68 -2.37 -10.76
N PRO A 169 21.85 -2.85 -12.01
CA PRO A 169 20.94 -2.50 -13.10
C PRO A 169 19.52 -2.98 -12.81
N ALA A 170 18.55 -2.10 -13.07
CA ALA A 170 17.14 -2.34 -12.86
C ALA A 170 16.30 -1.65 -13.94
N ILE A 171 15.16 -2.25 -14.28
CA ILE A 171 14.16 -1.73 -15.19
C ILE A 171 12.83 -1.77 -14.44
N THR A 172 12.05 -0.69 -14.49
CA THR A 172 10.69 -0.67 -13.96
C THR A 172 9.73 -0.19 -15.02
N VAL A 173 8.79 -1.04 -15.39
CA VAL A 173 7.65 -0.71 -16.24
C VAL A 173 6.51 -0.29 -15.33
N ILE A 174 5.90 0.86 -15.62
CA ILE A 174 4.77 1.39 -14.85
C ILE A 174 3.63 1.65 -15.82
N ASP A 175 2.44 1.19 -15.46
CA ASP A 175 1.21 1.70 -16.07
C ASP A 175 0.71 2.87 -15.22
N ARG A 176 0.76 4.09 -15.76
CA ARG A 176 0.32 5.27 -15.01
C ARG A 176 -1.19 5.34 -14.85
N ALA A 177 -1.96 4.62 -15.67
CA ALA A 177 -3.41 4.66 -15.60
C ALA A 177 -3.95 3.98 -14.33
N ASP A 178 -3.28 2.93 -13.86
CA ASP A 178 -3.72 2.13 -12.70
C ASP A 178 -2.66 1.99 -11.58
N GLY A 179 -1.39 2.29 -11.85
CA GLY A 179 -0.28 2.14 -10.91
C GLY A 179 0.38 0.75 -10.93
N THR A 180 0.01 -0.12 -11.87
CA THR A 180 0.62 -1.44 -12.10
C THR A 180 2.11 -1.27 -12.37
N ARG A 181 2.92 -2.14 -11.76
CA ARG A 181 4.37 -2.07 -11.83
C ARG A 181 4.99 -3.43 -12.03
N ILE A 182 5.87 -3.53 -13.02
CA ILE A 182 6.73 -4.70 -13.24
C ILE A 182 8.19 -4.26 -13.12
N SER A 183 8.91 -4.81 -12.16
CA SER A 183 10.31 -4.49 -11.91
C SER A 183 11.20 -5.68 -12.27
N VAL A 184 12.27 -5.42 -13.02
CA VAL A 184 13.33 -6.36 -13.36
C VAL A 184 14.64 -5.86 -12.80
N TYR A 185 15.38 -6.67 -12.04
CA TYR A 185 16.64 -6.24 -11.44
C TYR A 185 17.55 -7.42 -11.17
N ASN A 186 18.87 -7.23 -11.22
CA ASN A 186 19.80 -8.22 -10.68
C ASN A 186 19.74 -8.23 -9.14
N SER A 187 19.84 -9.39 -8.51
CA SER A 187 20.02 -9.50 -7.06
C SER A 187 21.42 -10.01 -6.78
N ALA A 188 22.10 -9.36 -5.82
CA ALA A 188 23.36 -9.85 -5.29
C ALA A 188 23.17 -11.21 -4.61
N ALA A 189 24.24 -12.01 -4.59
CA ALA A 189 24.26 -13.24 -3.80
C ALA A 189 24.20 -12.90 -2.31
N THR A 190 23.42 -13.68 -1.56
CA THR A 190 23.37 -13.65 -0.09
C THR A 190 23.73 -15.03 0.47
N ALA A 191 23.89 -15.14 1.78
CA ALA A 191 24.16 -16.43 2.45
C ALA A 191 23.07 -17.50 2.17
N TYR A 192 21.88 -17.10 1.73
CA TYR A 192 20.72 -17.98 1.55
C TYR A 192 20.17 -17.99 0.12
N LYS A 193 20.71 -17.15 -0.78
CA LYS A 193 20.20 -17.00 -2.15
C LYS A 193 21.34 -16.68 -3.11
N ALA A 194 21.49 -17.47 -4.18
CA ALA A 194 22.43 -17.16 -5.25
C ALA A 194 22.05 -15.85 -5.98
N ALA A 195 23.04 -15.21 -6.61
CA ALA A 195 22.78 -14.06 -7.48
C ALA A 195 21.92 -14.49 -8.68
N GLY A 196 21.07 -13.58 -9.15
CA GLY A 196 20.11 -13.88 -10.22
C GLY A 196 19.37 -12.63 -10.65
N THR A 197 18.75 -12.66 -11.82
CA THR A 197 17.81 -11.63 -12.26
C THR A 197 16.44 -11.95 -11.70
N THR A 198 15.82 -10.97 -11.05
CA THR A 198 14.48 -11.09 -10.50
C THR A 198 13.52 -10.25 -11.33
N ILE A 199 12.36 -10.82 -11.65
CA ILE A 199 11.20 -10.12 -12.21
C ILE A 199 10.09 -10.21 -11.16
N SER A 200 9.57 -9.06 -10.74
CA SER A 200 8.49 -8.97 -9.79
C SER A 200 7.41 -8.04 -10.29
N ALA A 201 6.15 -8.46 -10.18
CA ALA A 201 5.03 -7.67 -10.66
C ALA A 201 3.98 -7.43 -9.57
N ASN A 202 3.44 -6.22 -9.56
CA ASN A 202 2.28 -5.83 -8.76
C ASN A 202 1.26 -5.15 -9.66
N ILE A 203 -0.01 -5.47 -9.47
CA ILE A 203 -1.10 -4.72 -10.10
C ILE A 203 -1.46 -3.49 -9.28
N GLY A 204 -1.94 -2.48 -9.99
CA GLY A 204 -2.58 -1.30 -9.45
C GLY A 204 -3.88 -1.63 -8.72
N CYS A 205 -4.64 -0.59 -8.36
CA CYS A 205 -5.93 -0.78 -7.72
C CYS A 205 -6.98 -1.21 -8.76
N HIS A 206 -7.54 -2.42 -8.60
CA HIS A 206 -8.60 -2.94 -9.45
C HIS A 206 -9.72 -3.55 -8.62
N LEU A 207 -10.95 -3.50 -9.14
CA LEU A 207 -12.08 -4.20 -8.55
C LEU A 207 -12.00 -5.69 -8.91
N PRO A 208 -12.25 -6.60 -7.95
CA PRO A 208 -12.53 -7.98 -8.31
C PRO A 208 -13.82 -8.04 -9.13
N ALA A 209 -13.91 -9.00 -10.06
CA ALA A 209 -15.04 -9.14 -10.99
C ALA A 209 -16.41 -9.13 -10.29
N ASN A 210 -16.49 -9.68 -9.07
CA ASN A 210 -17.74 -9.74 -8.29
C ASN A 210 -18.11 -8.44 -7.54
N LYS A 211 -17.34 -7.36 -7.67
CA LYS A 211 -17.58 -6.07 -6.99
C LYS A 211 -17.90 -4.91 -7.93
N TYR A 212 -18.00 -5.14 -9.23
CA TYR A 212 -18.34 -4.10 -10.20
C TYR A 212 -19.71 -3.44 -9.95
N SER A 213 -20.71 -4.20 -9.51
CA SER A 213 -22.04 -3.66 -9.21
C SER A 213 -22.13 -2.96 -7.85
N SER A 214 -21.12 -3.10 -6.99
CA SER A 214 -21.09 -2.53 -5.64
C SER A 214 -19.64 -2.19 -5.27
N PRO A 215 -19.04 -1.16 -5.89
CA PRO A 215 -17.60 -0.90 -5.79
C PRO A 215 -17.18 -0.24 -4.48
N ILE A 216 -18.10 0.40 -3.75
CA ILE A 216 -17.84 1.13 -2.49
C ILE A 216 -18.09 0.20 -1.30
N ARG A 217 -17.23 0.26 -0.28
CA ARG A 217 -17.28 -0.58 0.93
C ARG A 217 -18.27 -0.09 1.98
#